data_AF-A0A7V6G3L0-F1
#
_entry.id   AF-A0A7V6G3L0-F1
#
_cell.length_a   1.000
_cell.length_b   1.000
_cell.length_c   1.000
_cell.angle_alpha   90.00
_cell.angle_beta   90.00
_cell.angle_gamma   90.00
#
_symmetry.space_group_name_H-M   'P 1'
#
loop_
_entity.id
_entity.type
_entity.pdbx_description
1 polymer ?
#
loop_
_entity_poly.entity_id
_entity_poly.type
_entity_poly.pdbx_seq_one_letter_code
_entity_poly.pdbx_strand_id
1 'polypeptide(L)'
;MGNNRYSIHTFMFPFQWDYLSKDPKRNIAYNDRTRLSDFDRLFSANSCLKRKLFQVDDSASKYSEYTYFYPFVRKALYHTNDDDFMRYYELEEENGIYNIDYNSGESIRTFSLKLDSICLHVFDTGVGVLSFNISNYNYPDKEDILIINDYGRRIYPQYLSNEGSKKNQGVKGSFLADKIYGHLGDFSFEDNFEQYEDPIENNACFLPPQHIRNIFGYSINEKIGDYGKDFVFRDEEERKKAIRIRQITDDRMFFLCYYNNSNIVNSLAKKSKDAASEICYDFELDPFWYSFVHGDKGAPTVKEDRFQQNQILKCTYTRWLDYKSKDPDCDGTLFGITKDSFVCLGAWSELEKHMVTMYYQMAVLCLIQRASVLRFSYEITQITHSIFNKKVDLSKQIKEIYENYIIFLNRIYFREVTSQIQGIELYTMFQEAMNLEKEVKDLDNEIQELFEYQNMQEQRRLNKIASLFLPITLITSFLGMNTFDDGLIPEPLRIPVNIAVILMMIYVFYMFFKDSFKRKK
;
A
#
# COMPACT_ATOMS: atom_id res chain seq x y z
N MET A 1 -9.57 -40.78 -8.60
CA MET A 1 -10.01 -39.61 -9.41
C MET A 1 -9.13 -38.46 -9.00
N GLY A 2 -8.32 -37.94 -9.93
CA GLY A 2 -7.22 -37.01 -9.60
C GLY A 2 -7.75 -35.72 -8.97
N ASN A 3 -7.14 -35.31 -7.87
CA ASN A 3 -7.45 -34.09 -7.13
C ASN A 3 -6.90 -32.87 -7.88
N ASN A 4 -7.29 -32.71 -9.15
CA ASN A 4 -6.79 -31.63 -10.00
C ASN A 4 -7.45 -30.31 -9.58
N ARG A 5 -6.62 -29.35 -9.19
CA ARG A 5 -7.04 -28.00 -8.86
C ARG A 5 -7.39 -27.27 -10.16
N TYR A 6 -8.61 -26.72 -10.24
CA TYR A 6 -9.09 -25.98 -11.41
C TYR A 6 -8.54 -24.56 -11.41
N SER A 7 -8.52 -23.91 -10.26
CA SER A 7 -7.98 -22.56 -10.14
C SER A 7 -7.46 -22.25 -8.73
N ILE A 8 -6.62 -21.24 -8.64
CA ILE A 8 -6.15 -20.63 -7.39
C ILE A 8 -6.52 -19.17 -7.42
N HIS A 9 -6.99 -18.67 -6.29
CA HIS A 9 -7.40 -17.30 -6.09
C HIS A 9 -6.70 -16.77 -4.84
N THR A 10 -6.01 -15.64 -4.96
CA THR A 10 -5.46 -14.93 -3.82
C THR A 10 -6.04 -13.53 -3.76
N PHE A 11 -6.79 -13.21 -2.70
CA PHE A 11 -7.33 -11.87 -2.49
C PHE A 11 -6.44 -11.08 -1.54
N MET A 12 -5.93 -9.93 -2.00
CA MET A 12 -4.93 -9.12 -1.33
C MET A 12 -5.52 -7.76 -0.94
N PHE A 13 -5.55 -7.49 0.36
CA PHE A 13 -5.98 -6.23 0.95
C PHE A 13 -4.76 -5.41 1.42
N PRO A 14 -4.30 -4.42 0.62
CA PRO A 14 -3.30 -3.47 1.06
C PRO A 14 -3.92 -2.42 1.99
N PHE A 15 -3.22 -2.12 3.09
CA PHE A 15 -3.68 -1.16 4.10
C PHE A 15 -2.52 -0.34 4.67
N GLN A 16 -2.84 0.81 5.25
CA GLN A 16 -1.95 1.62 6.08
C GLN A 16 -2.23 1.37 7.55
N TRP A 17 -1.22 1.53 8.38
CA TRP A 17 -1.36 1.42 9.82
C TRP A 17 -0.61 2.51 10.59
N ASP A 18 -1.16 2.92 11.73
CA ASP A 18 -0.58 3.92 12.63
C ASP A 18 -0.72 3.48 14.08
N TYR A 19 0.38 3.36 14.81
CA TYR A 19 0.36 3.23 16.25
C TYR A 19 0.13 4.58 16.94
N LEU A 20 -0.98 4.69 17.66
CA LEU A 20 -1.40 5.90 18.36
C LEU A 20 -0.78 5.96 19.77
N SER A 21 0.53 6.18 19.86
CA SER A 21 1.26 6.19 21.14
C SER A 21 0.79 7.26 22.15
N LYS A 22 0.16 8.33 21.66
CA LYS A 22 -0.39 9.46 22.41
C LYS A 22 -1.88 9.63 22.09
N ASP A 23 -2.50 10.63 22.72
CA ASP A 23 -3.84 11.08 22.33
C ASP A 23 -3.86 11.41 20.82
N PRO A 24 -4.84 10.90 20.04
CA PRO A 24 -4.92 11.13 18.60
C PRO A 24 -4.92 12.61 18.19
N LYS A 25 -5.35 13.50 19.08
CA LYS A 25 -5.34 14.96 18.85
C LYS A 25 -3.95 15.58 18.92
N ARG A 26 -2.93 14.83 19.37
CA ARG A 26 -1.55 15.30 19.44
C ARG A 26 -0.78 14.85 18.23
N ASN A 27 0.12 15.70 17.76
CA ASN A 27 1.03 15.35 16.67
C ASN A 27 2.00 14.25 17.13
N ILE A 28 2.03 13.13 16.40
CA ILE A 28 2.92 11.99 16.65
C ILE A 28 3.92 11.92 15.50
N ALA A 29 5.21 11.77 15.81
CA ALA A 29 6.27 11.66 14.82
C ALA A 29 6.05 10.41 13.93
N TYR A 30 6.52 10.43 12.69
CA TYR A 30 6.23 9.33 11.75
C TYR A 30 6.84 8.03 12.25
N ASN A 31 8.11 8.06 12.69
CA ASN A 31 8.83 6.91 13.24
C ASN A 31 8.24 6.37 14.55
N ASP A 32 7.43 7.18 15.25
CA ASP A 32 6.72 6.74 16.45
C ASP A 32 5.41 6.00 16.12
N ARG A 33 4.88 6.19 14.90
CA ARG A 33 3.63 5.58 14.42
C ARG A 33 3.86 4.26 13.70
N THR A 34 5.01 4.06 13.08
CA THR A 34 5.28 2.90 12.21
C THR A 34 6.23 1.87 12.84
N ARG A 35 6.32 1.83 14.17
CA ARG A 35 7.16 0.86 14.89
C ARG A 35 6.61 -0.55 14.83
N LEU A 36 7.29 -1.44 14.10
CA LEU A 36 6.88 -2.84 13.97
C LEU A 36 6.79 -3.58 15.29
N SER A 37 7.58 -3.22 16.30
CA SER A 37 7.50 -3.84 17.63
C SER A 37 6.18 -3.53 18.36
N ASP A 38 5.61 -2.34 18.15
CA ASP A 38 4.29 -1.99 18.68
C ASP A 38 3.18 -2.73 17.94
N PHE A 39 3.30 -2.86 16.61
CA PHE A 39 2.40 -3.69 15.82
C PHE A 39 2.43 -5.15 16.27
N ASP A 40 3.62 -5.74 16.34
CA ASP A 40 3.84 -7.15 16.68
C ASP A 40 3.28 -7.49 18.07
N ARG A 41 3.48 -6.60 19.04
CA ARG A 41 2.98 -6.77 20.41
C ARG A 41 1.45 -6.82 20.46
N LEU A 42 0.76 -5.93 19.73
CA LEU A 42 -0.70 -5.88 19.74
C LEU A 42 -1.31 -6.96 18.84
N PHE A 43 -0.71 -7.22 17.68
CA PHE A 43 -1.20 -8.22 16.74
C PHE A 43 -1.08 -9.63 17.31
N SER A 44 0.09 -10.00 17.85
CA SER A 44 0.31 -11.33 18.45
C SER A 44 -0.56 -11.59 19.69
N ALA A 45 -1.09 -10.55 20.33
CA ALA A 45 -1.98 -10.69 21.48
C ALA A 45 -3.46 -10.88 21.09
N ASN A 46 -3.84 -10.47 19.88
CA ASN A 46 -5.25 -10.37 19.47
C ASN A 46 -5.60 -11.21 18.23
N SER A 47 -4.61 -11.60 17.41
CA SER A 47 -4.81 -12.37 16.18
C SER A 47 -4.50 -13.85 16.35
N CYS A 48 -5.11 -14.69 15.50
CA CYS A 48 -4.80 -16.11 15.40
C CYS A 48 -3.58 -16.40 14.50
N LEU A 49 -3.15 -15.45 13.67
CA LEU A 49 -2.00 -15.61 12.78
C LEU A 49 -0.69 -15.62 13.59
N LYS A 50 0.22 -16.52 13.24
CA LYS A 50 1.49 -16.69 13.95
C LYS A 50 2.62 -16.06 13.16
N ARG A 51 3.53 -15.37 13.87
CA ARG A 51 4.74 -14.83 13.26
C ARG A 51 5.62 -15.97 12.73
N LYS A 52 6.02 -15.90 11.47
CA LYS A 52 6.83 -16.95 10.81
C LYS A 52 8.06 -16.33 10.16
N LEU A 53 9.21 -16.95 10.43
CA LEU A 53 10.47 -16.60 9.79
C LEU A 53 10.60 -17.39 8.50
N PHE A 54 11.07 -16.72 7.45
CA PHE A 54 11.44 -17.38 6.22
C PHE A 54 12.75 -18.14 6.43
N GLN A 55 12.68 -19.46 6.24
CA GLN A 55 13.82 -20.36 6.26
C GLN A 55 13.68 -21.28 5.06
N VAL A 56 14.76 -21.35 4.26
CA VAL A 56 14.81 -22.21 3.07
C VAL A 56 14.77 -23.68 3.48
N ASP A 57 15.54 -24.04 4.52
CA ASP A 57 15.73 -25.39 5.03
C ASP A 57 15.96 -26.40 3.89
N ASP A 58 15.46 -27.65 4.02
CA ASP A 58 15.54 -28.68 2.97
C ASP A 58 14.40 -28.58 1.93
N SER A 59 13.72 -27.43 1.81
CA SER A 59 12.61 -27.25 0.86
C SER A 59 13.10 -26.76 -0.51
N ALA A 60 13.02 -27.66 -1.51
CA ALA A 60 13.33 -27.31 -2.90
C ALA A 60 12.48 -26.14 -3.42
N SER A 61 11.19 -26.09 -3.05
CA SER A 61 10.29 -25.01 -3.48
C SER A 61 10.72 -23.65 -2.92
N LYS A 62 11.04 -23.60 -1.61
CA LYS A 62 11.52 -22.36 -0.98
C LYS A 62 12.90 -21.96 -1.50
N TYR A 63 13.76 -22.92 -1.82
CA TYR A 63 15.05 -22.64 -2.46
C TYR A 63 14.85 -21.97 -3.83
N SER A 64 13.98 -22.53 -4.67
CA SER A 64 13.67 -21.97 -5.98
C SER A 64 13.09 -20.56 -5.86
N GLU A 65 12.13 -20.33 -4.97
CA GLU A 65 11.56 -18.99 -4.71
C GLU A 65 12.61 -18.00 -4.21
N TYR A 66 13.43 -18.40 -3.22
CA TYR A 66 14.45 -17.53 -2.64
C TYR A 66 15.56 -17.17 -3.63
N THR A 67 16.03 -18.13 -4.43
CA THR A 67 17.10 -17.91 -5.41
C THR A 67 16.65 -17.15 -6.65
N TYR A 68 15.35 -17.15 -6.95
CA TYR A 68 14.76 -16.40 -8.05
C TYR A 68 15.02 -14.89 -7.94
N PHE A 69 14.98 -14.33 -6.73
CA PHE A 69 15.16 -12.89 -6.51
C PHE A 69 16.62 -12.51 -6.26
N TYR A 70 16.98 -11.27 -6.61
CA TYR A 70 18.28 -10.73 -6.27
C TYR A 70 18.50 -10.63 -4.74
N PRO A 71 19.74 -10.81 -4.24
CA PRO A 71 20.02 -10.77 -2.81
C PRO A 71 19.53 -9.51 -2.07
N PHE A 72 19.58 -8.33 -2.72
CA PHE A 72 19.13 -7.08 -2.12
C PHE A 72 17.60 -6.96 -2.03
N VAL A 73 16.86 -7.66 -2.91
CA VAL A 73 15.39 -7.67 -2.91
C VAL A 73 14.83 -8.62 -1.86
N ARG A 74 15.51 -9.74 -1.59
CA ARG A 74 15.09 -10.76 -0.61
C ARG A 74 14.78 -10.17 0.77
N LYS A 75 15.49 -9.12 1.18
CA LYS A 75 15.27 -8.42 2.45
C LYS A 75 13.94 -7.68 2.55
N ALA A 76 13.38 -7.30 1.40
CA ALA A 76 12.05 -6.68 1.30
C ALA A 76 10.93 -7.72 1.28
N LEU A 77 11.21 -8.94 0.81
CA LEU A 77 10.21 -9.98 0.60
C LEU A 77 10.10 -10.95 1.79
N TYR A 78 11.21 -11.22 2.47
CA TYR A 78 11.29 -12.31 3.43
C TYR A 78 11.62 -11.83 4.83
N HIS A 79 10.82 -12.28 5.79
CA HIS A 79 11.11 -12.06 7.21
C HIS A 79 12.25 -12.97 7.66
N THR A 80 13.45 -12.43 7.88
CA THR A 80 14.58 -13.19 8.41
C THR A 80 15.01 -12.67 9.78
N ASN A 81 15.90 -13.40 10.47
CA ASN A 81 16.41 -12.97 11.78
C ASN A 81 17.32 -11.73 11.70
N ASP A 82 17.88 -11.47 10.52
CA ASP A 82 18.94 -10.46 10.34
C ASP A 82 18.41 -9.07 10.00
N ASP A 83 17.12 -8.93 9.65
CA ASP A 83 16.54 -7.67 9.22
C ASP A 83 15.14 -7.46 9.82
N ASP A 84 14.97 -6.34 10.53
CA ASP A 84 13.74 -5.97 11.22
C ASP A 84 12.85 -5.02 10.38
N PHE A 85 12.94 -5.13 9.05
CA PHE A 85 12.27 -4.24 8.10
C PHE A 85 10.79 -4.56 7.88
N MET A 86 10.45 -5.84 8.00
CA MET A 86 9.13 -6.36 7.73
C MET A 86 8.81 -7.51 8.69
N ARG A 87 7.53 -7.71 8.99
CA ARG A 87 6.99 -8.85 9.74
C ARG A 87 6.05 -9.68 8.87
N TYR A 88 6.23 -11.00 8.91
CA TYR A 88 5.36 -11.97 8.24
C TYR A 88 4.59 -12.78 9.27
N TYR A 89 3.27 -12.83 9.11
CA TYR A 89 2.40 -13.69 9.88
C TYR A 89 1.62 -14.62 8.96
N GLU A 90 1.38 -15.83 9.41
CA GLU A 90 0.67 -16.83 8.63
C GLU A 90 -0.20 -17.70 9.53
N LEU A 91 -1.36 -18.06 8.98
CA LEU A 91 -2.21 -19.14 9.45
C LEU A 91 -2.38 -20.10 8.28
N GLU A 92 -1.96 -21.35 8.45
CA GLU A 92 -2.03 -22.42 7.46
C GLU A 92 -2.50 -23.67 8.20
N GLU A 93 -3.63 -24.24 7.79
CA GLU A 93 -4.28 -25.36 8.47
C GLU A 93 -4.91 -26.30 7.43
N GLU A 94 -4.98 -27.58 7.77
CA GLU A 94 -5.66 -28.57 6.93
C GLU A 94 -7.18 -28.44 7.10
N ASN A 95 -7.93 -28.31 6.00
CA ASN A 95 -9.41 -28.20 5.94
C ASN A 95 -10.02 -26.80 6.16
N GLY A 96 -9.33 -25.73 5.77
CA GLY A 96 -9.96 -24.42 5.67
C GLY A 96 -11.04 -24.34 4.58
N ILE A 97 -12.10 -23.58 4.84
CA ILE A 97 -13.23 -23.38 3.91
C ILE A 97 -13.46 -21.87 3.73
N TYR A 98 -13.63 -21.44 2.49
CA TYR A 98 -14.05 -20.09 2.11
C TYR A 98 -15.33 -20.20 1.27
N ASN A 99 -16.45 -19.76 1.83
CA ASN A 99 -17.76 -19.80 1.19
C ASN A 99 -18.17 -18.41 0.69
N ILE A 100 -18.74 -18.37 -0.52
CA ILE A 100 -19.31 -17.17 -1.13
C ILE A 100 -20.76 -17.48 -1.51
N ASP A 101 -21.71 -16.87 -0.79
CA ASP A 101 -23.11 -16.90 -1.15
C ASP A 101 -23.44 -15.70 -2.05
N TYR A 102 -24.17 -15.95 -3.14
CA TYR A 102 -24.63 -14.89 -4.03
C TYR A 102 -25.99 -15.21 -4.65
N ASN A 103 -26.77 -14.17 -4.89
CA ASN A 103 -28.07 -14.27 -5.54
C ASN A 103 -27.91 -14.37 -7.05
N SER A 104 -28.31 -15.50 -7.64
CA SER A 104 -28.29 -15.72 -9.09
C SER A 104 -29.56 -15.23 -9.80
N GLY A 105 -30.44 -14.51 -9.11
CA GLY A 105 -31.76 -14.06 -9.58
C GLY A 105 -32.90 -15.05 -9.30
N GLU A 106 -32.61 -16.35 -9.35
CA GLU A 106 -33.60 -17.43 -9.11
C GLU A 106 -33.46 -18.06 -7.71
N SER A 107 -32.22 -18.16 -7.21
CA SER A 107 -31.89 -18.76 -5.91
C SER A 107 -30.56 -18.22 -5.40
N ILE A 108 -30.31 -18.41 -4.11
CA ILE A 108 -28.99 -18.19 -3.52
C ILE A 108 -28.13 -19.40 -3.87
N ARG A 109 -26.97 -19.15 -4.49
CA ARG A 109 -25.95 -20.16 -4.79
C ARG A 109 -24.74 -19.96 -3.88
N THR A 110 -24.05 -21.04 -3.57
CA THR A 110 -22.86 -21.05 -2.71
C THR A 110 -21.67 -21.66 -3.46
N PHE A 111 -20.58 -20.90 -3.56
CA PHE A 111 -19.27 -21.46 -3.88
C PHE A 111 -18.58 -21.87 -2.59
N SER A 112 -18.23 -23.15 -2.44
CA SER A 112 -17.45 -23.66 -1.32
C SER A 112 -16.05 -24.04 -1.80
N LEU A 113 -15.08 -23.19 -1.41
CA LEU A 113 -13.70 -23.26 -1.84
C LEU A 113 -12.79 -23.65 -0.68
N LYS A 114 -11.62 -24.22 -0.97
CA LYS A 114 -10.63 -24.55 0.06
C LYS A 114 -9.84 -23.28 0.41
N LEU A 115 -9.88 -22.86 1.67
CA LEU A 115 -8.99 -21.81 2.18
C LEU A 115 -7.67 -22.48 2.60
N ASP A 116 -6.59 -22.22 1.88
CA ASP A 116 -5.29 -22.85 2.14
C ASP A 116 -4.53 -22.12 3.25
N SER A 117 -4.48 -20.78 3.18
CA SER A 117 -3.80 -19.98 4.17
C SER A 117 -4.27 -18.52 4.20
N ILE A 118 -4.00 -17.85 5.32
CA ILE A 118 -4.12 -16.41 5.46
C ILE A 118 -2.74 -15.87 5.85
N CYS A 119 -2.24 -14.93 5.05
CA CYS A 119 -0.90 -14.37 5.20
C CYS A 119 -0.99 -12.86 5.44
N LEU A 120 -0.09 -12.32 6.27
CA LEU A 120 0.00 -10.89 6.53
C LEU A 120 1.45 -10.42 6.43
N HIS A 121 1.70 -9.50 5.51
CA HIS A 121 2.95 -8.75 5.40
C HIS A 121 2.78 -7.37 6.02
N VAL A 122 3.68 -6.95 6.91
CA VAL A 122 3.66 -5.62 7.56
C VAL A 122 5.05 -5.00 7.50
N PHE A 123 5.14 -3.76 7.04
CA PHE A 123 6.39 -3.02 6.82
C PHE A 123 6.52 -1.83 7.76
N ASP A 124 7.76 -1.47 8.08
CA ASP A 124 8.10 -0.31 8.94
C ASP A 124 7.79 1.06 8.30
N THR A 125 7.40 1.08 7.02
CA THR A 125 6.83 2.24 6.32
C THR A 125 5.35 2.48 6.67
N GLY A 126 4.78 1.71 7.60
CA GLY A 126 3.39 1.91 8.03
C GLY A 126 2.36 1.36 7.04
N VAL A 127 2.74 0.37 6.23
CA VAL A 127 1.84 -0.31 5.29
C VAL A 127 1.89 -1.83 5.48
N GLY A 128 0.86 -2.52 4.99
CA GLY A 128 0.81 -3.97 4.99
C GLY A 128 -0.12 -4.53 3.91
N VAL A 129 -0.02 -5.84 3.68
CA VAL A 129 -0.89 -6.60 2.76
C VAL A 129 -1.38 -7.85 3.48
N LEU A 130 -2.69 -7.94 3.67
CA LEU A 130 -3.38 -9.15 4.11
C LEU A 130 -3.78 -9.97 2.87
N SER A 131 -3.52 -11.27 2.86
CA SER A 131 -3.82 -12.17 1.73
C SER A 131 -4.63 -13.38 2.18
N PHE A 132 -5.69 -13.70 1.45
CA PHE A 132 -6.43 -14.97 1.57
C PHE A 132 -6.09 -15.85 0.37
N ASN A 133 -5.45 -17.00 0.60
CA ASN A 133 -5.06 -17.95 -0.45
C ASN A 133 -6.08 -19.08 -0.53
N ILE A 134 -6.72 -19.22 -1.69
CA ILE A 134 -7.89 -20.07 -1.89
C ILE A 134 -7.67 -20.97 -3.10
N SER A 135 -7.97 -22.25 -2.94
CA SER A 135 -7.95 -23.24 -4.01
C SER A 135 -9.34 -23.71 -4.37
N ASN A 136 -9.60 -23.78 -5.68
CA ASN A 136 -10.83 -24.28 -6.24
C ASN A 136 -10.62 -25.67 -6.87
N TYR A 137 -11.33 -26.65 -6.33
CA TYR A 137 -11.35 -28.04 -6.82
C TYR A 137 -12.72 -28.45 -7.38
N ASN A 138 -13.71 -27.56 -7.33
CA ASN A 138 -15.12 -27.93 -7.50
C ASN A 138 -15.77 -27.26 -8.72
N TYR A 139 -15.28 -26.08 -9.13
CA TYR A 139 -15.94 -25.22 -10.11
C TYR A 139 -15.03 -24.97 -11.32
N PRO A 140 -15.05 -25.83 -12.35
CA PRO A 140 -14.17 -25.71 -13.50
C PRO A 140 -14.62 -24.67 -14.54
N ASP A 141 -15.87 -24.19 -14.47
CA ASP A 141 -16.46 -23.39 -15.54
C ASP A 141 -15.98 -21.93 -15.51
N LYS A 142 -15.80 -21.34 -16.70
CA LYS A 142 -15.22 -20.00 -16.85
C LYS A 142 -16.08 -18.93 -16.16
N GLU A 143 -17.40 -19.06 -16.21
CA GLU A 143 -18.34 -18.17 -15.54
C GLU A 143 -18.19 -18.22 -14.02
N ASP A 144 -18.00 -19.42 -13.45
CA ASP A 144 -17.78 -19.58 -12.01
C ASP A 144 -16.47 -18.92 -11.58
N ILE A 145 -15.39 -19.06 -12.36
CA ILE A 145 -14.10 -18.40 -12.10
C ILE A 145 -14.26 -16.87 -12.06
N LEU A 146 -15.02 -16.28 -12.99
CA LEU A 146 -15.29 -14.85 -13.01
C LEU A 146 -16.08 -14.41 -11.76
N ILE A 147 -17.10 -15.16 -11.38
CA ILE A 147 -17.96 -14.85 -10.23
C ILE A 147 -17.18 -14.99 -8.92
N ILE A 148 -16.37 -16.03 -8.76
CA ILE A 148 -15.49 -16.24 -7.59
C ILE A 148 -14.54 -15.05 -7.44
N ASN A 149 -13.87 -14.65 -8.52
CA ASN A 149 -12.94 -13.51 -8.51
C ASN A 149 -13.64 -12.20 -8.19
N ASP A 150 -14.82 -11.95 -8.78
CA ASP A 150 -15.54 -10.71 -8.56
C ASP A 150 -16.09 -10.61 -7.14
N TYR A 151 -16.83 -11.62 -6.67
CA TYR A 151 -17.46 -11.56 -5.35
C TYR A 151 -16.49 -11.78 -4.19
N GLY A 152 -15.53 -12.70 -4.33
CA GLY A 152 -14.58 -13.02 -3.27
C GLY A 152 -13.62 -11.87 -2.94
N ARG A 153 -13.40 -10.93 -3.88
CA ARG A 153 -12.54 -9.76 -3.66
C ARG A 153 -13.27 -8.54 -3.08
N ARG A 154 -14.59 -8.55 -2.93
CA ARG A 154 -15.35 -7.35 -2.52
C ARG A 154 -15.18 -7.03 -1.04
N ILE A 155 -14.97 -5.75 -0.76
CA ILE A 155 -14.74 -5.22 0.58
C ILE A 155 -15.98 -4.45 1.07
N TYR A 156 -16.65 -3.71 0.19
CA TYR A 156 -17.84 -2.91 0.50
C TYR A 156 -18.72 -2.66 -0.73
N PRO A 157 -19.99 -2.24 -0.58
CA PRO A 157 -20.88 -1.93 -1.72
C PRO A 157 -20.41 -0.70 -2.52
N GLN A 158 -20.44 -0.78 -3.86
CA GLN A 158 -20.10 0.33 -4.77
C GLN A 158 -21.04 1.55 -4.62
N TYR A 159 -22.31 1.28 -4.36
CA TYR A 159 -23.33 2.29 -4.14
C TYR A 159 -24.39 1.75 -3.19
N LEU A 160 -25.17 2.66 -2.60
CA LEU A 160 -26.33 2.32 -1.80
C LEU A 160 -27.60 2.75 -2.54
N SER A 161 -28.62 1.90 -2.48
CA SER A 161 -29.95 2.19 -3.02
C SER A 161 -30.80 2.89 -1.97
N ASN A 162 -31.58 3.89 -2.41
CA ASN A 162 -32.66 4.46 -1.61
C ASN A 162 -33.98 3.68 -1.77
N GLU A 163 -34.03 2.72 -2.68
CA GLU A 163 -35.19 1.86 -2.92
C GLU A 163 -35.08 0.57 -2.07
N GLY A 164 -36.07 0.33 -1.21
CA GLY A 164 -36.17 -0.85 -0.34
C GLY A 164 -35.95 -0.55 1.15
N SER A 165 -36.20 -1.55 2.02
CA SER A 165 -35.96 -1.43 3.47
C SER A 165 -34.48 -1.55 3.85
N LYS A 166 -33.63 -2.09 2.96
CA LYS A 166 -32.20 -2.30 3.19
C LYS A 166 -31.39 -1.62 2.08
N LYS A 167 -30.54 -0.65 2.45
CA LYS A 167 -29.81 0.21 1.50
C LYS A 167 -28.80 -0.53 0.60
N ASN A 168 -28.26 -1.66 1.07
CA ASN A 168 -27.30 -2.47 0.34
C ASN A 168 -27.95 -3.45 -0.65
N GLN A 169 -29.27 -3.65 -0.65
CA GLN A 169 -29.93 -4.64 -1.52
C GLN A 169 -29.73 -4.38 -3.00
N GLY A 170 -29.64 -3.11 -3.42
CA GLY A 170 -29.46 -2.75 -4.83
C GLY A 170 -28.14 -3.24 -5.44
N VAL A 171 -27.15 -3.62 -4.63
CA VAL A 171 -25.87 -4.18 -5.10
C VAL A 171 -25.74 -5.68 -4.89
N LYS A 172 -26.59 -6.28 -4.04
CA LYS A 172 -26.60 -7.73 -3.77
C LYS A 172 -27.04 -8.47 -5.04
N GLY A 173 -26.31 -9.52 -5.43
CA GLY A 173 -26.52 -10.25 -6.70
C GLY A 173 -26.03 -9.52 -7.96
N SER A 174 -25.70 -8.23 -7.87
CA SER A 174 -25.14 -7.44 -8.97
C SER A 174 -23.64 -7.25 -8.85
N PHE A 175 -23.17 -6.75 -7.70
CA PHE A 175 -21.78 -6.37 -7.46
C PHE A 175 -21.22 -6.89 -6.13
N LEU A 176 -22.11 -7.25 -5.19
CA LEU A 176 -21.74 -7.71 -3.86
C LEU A 176 -22.31 -9.11 -3.60
N ALA A 177 -21.50 -9.94 -2.95
CA ALA A 177 -21.95 -11.22 -2.42
C ALA A 177 -23.05 -11.01 -1.37
N ASP A 178 -23.95 -11.98 -1.23
CA ASP A 178 -24.90 -12.00 -0.13
C ASP A 178 -24.20 -12.23 1.19
N LYS A 179 -23.25 -13.17 1.20
CA LYS A 179 -22.48 -13.53 2.38
C LYS A 179 -21.12 -14.08 2.01
N ILE A 180 -20.09 -13.73 2.78
CA ILE A 180 -18.77 -14.36 2.75
C ILE A 180 -18.51 -14.93 4.14
N TYR A 181 -18.20 -16.22 4.24
CA TYR A 181 -17.98 -16.86 5.54
C TYR A 181 -17.09 -18.09 5.41
N GLY A 182 -16.51 -18.52 6.51
CA GLY A 182 -15.59 -19.65 6.47
C GLY A 182 -14.84 -19.86 7.77
N HIS A 183 -13.88 -20.77 7.71
CA HIS A 183 -13.00 -21.06 8.83
C HIS A 183 -11.64 -21.57 8.35
N LEU A 184 -10.62 -21.44 9.19
CA LEU A 184 -9.29 -22.01 9.02
C LEU A 184 -8.75 -22.38 10.40
N GLY A 185 -8.68 -23.68 10.72
CA GLY A 185 -8.47 -24.14 12.09
C GLY A 185 -9.56 -23.60 13.03
N ASP A 186 -9.14 -22.98 14.15
CA ASP A 186 -10.04 -22.36 15.13
C ASP A 186 -10.55 -20.96 14.71
N PHE A 187 -9.95 -20.37 13.68
CA PHE A 187 -10.38 -19.08 13.17
C PHE A 187 -11.65 -19.23 12.34
N SER A 188 -12.65 -18.40 12.62
CA SER A 188 -13.90 -18.33 11.84
C SER A 188 -14.23 -16.88 11.54
N PHE A 189 -14.86 -16.67 10.38
CA PHE A 189 -15.25 -15.35 9.91
C PHE A 189 -16.60 -15.41 9.19
N GLU A 190 -17.31 -14.30 9.23
CA GLU A 190 -18.59 -14.13 8.57
C GLU A 190 -18.81 -12.65 8.27
N ASP A 191 -19.26 -12.35 7.06
CA ASP A 191 -19.66 -11.02 6.63
C ASP A 191 -20.90 -11.11 5.74
N ASN A 192 -21.97 -10.47 6.16
CA ASN A 192 -23.23 -10.34 5.42
C ASN A 192 -23.46 -8.91 4.91
N PHE A 193 -22.53 -8.00 5.17
CA PHE A 193 -22.57 -6.59 4.76
C PHE A 193 -23.76 -5.78 5.34
N GLU A 194 -24.36 -6.22 6.46
CA GLU A 194 -25.45 -5.51 7.12
C GLU A 194 -25.03 -4.14 7.68
N GLN A 195 -23.73 -3.93 7.94
CA GLN A 195 -23.20 -2.67 8.44
C GLN A 195 -23.44 -1.47 7.50
N TYR A 196 -23.75 -1.71 6.23
CA TYR A 196 -24.06 -0.66 5.26
C TYR A 196 -25.57 -0.32 5.18
N GLU A 197 -26.40 -0.93 6.02
CA GLU A 197 -27.82 -0.57 6.16
C GLU A 197 -27.98 0.70 7.02
N ASP A 198 -27.06 0.92 7.96
CA ASP A 198 -27.05 2.07 8.86
C ASP A 198 -26.72 3.40 8.15
N PRO A 199 -27.04 4.57 8.74
CA PRO A 199 -26.60 5.86 8.22
C PRO A 199 -25.07 5.96 8.20
N ILE A 200 -24.51 6.34 7.05
CA ILE A 200 -23.08 6.64 6.92
C ILE A 200 -22.90 8.12 7.25
N GLU A 201 -22.11 8.41 8.29
CA GLU A 201 -21.73 9.79 8.62
C GLU A 201 -20.60 10.28 7.72
N ASN A 202 -20.58 11.58 7.41
CA ASN A 202 -19.54 12.19 6.54
C ASN A 202 -18.10 12.01 7.08
N ASN A 203 -17.95 11.74 8.38
CA ASN A 203 -16.67 11.51 9.04
C ASN A 203 -16.41 10.02 9.32
N ALA A 204 -17.32 9.12 8.95
CA ALA A 204 -17.13 7.68 9.11
C ALA A 204 -16.10 7.22 8.08
N CYS A 205 -14.84 7.21 8.49
CA CYS A 205 -13.77 6.54 7.77
C CYS A 205 -14.21 5.08 7.56
N PHE A 206 -14.30 4.65 6.29
CA PHE A 206 -14.36 3.26 5.84
C PHE A 206 -14.90 2.23 6.85
N LEU A 207 -16.12 1.72 6.62
CA LEU A 207 -16.63 0.55 7.33
C LEU A 207 -15.91 -0.69 6.77
N PRO A 208 -15.03 -1.37 7.52
CA PRO A 208 -14.32 -2.53 7.00
C PRO A 208 -15.24 -3.75 6.97
N PRO A 209 -15.02 -4.68 6.02
CA PRO A 209 -15.74 -5.94 6.02
C PRO A 209 -15.35 -6.75 7.25
N GLN A 210 -16.35 -7.45 7.81
CA GLN A 210 -16.23 -8.12 9.09
C GLN A 210 -15.14 -9.20 9.04
N HIS A 211 -15.04 -9.94 7.94
CA HIS A 211 -14.03 -10.98 7.78
C HIS A 211 -12.59 -10.45 7.82
N ILE A 212 -12.34 -9.20 7.41
CA ILE A 212 -11.04 -8.54 7.60
C ILE A 212 -10.86 -8.13 9.07
N ARG A 213 -11.89 -7.53 9.70
CA ARG A 213 -11.84 -7.16 11.12
C ARG A 213 -11.53 -8.37 12.01
N ASN A 214 -12.07 -9.54 11.67
CA ASN A 214 -11.85 -10.77 12.43
C ASN A 214 -10.36 -11.15 12.55
N ILE A 215 -9.56 -10.88 11.51
CA ILE A 215 -8.10 -11.09 11.53
C ILE A 215 -7.40 -10.18 12.55
N PHE A 216 -7.95 -8.99 12.79
CA PHE A 216 -7.44 -7.98 13.72
C PHE A 216 -8.08 -8.08 15.12
N GLY A 217 -8.59 -9.25 15.51
CA GLY A 217 -9.04 -9.55 16.88
C GLY A 217 -10.49 -9.21 17.19
N TYR A 218 -11.32 -9.03 16.16
CA TYR A 218 -12.77 -8.92 16.32
C TYR A 218 -13.42 -10.30 16.27
N SER A 219 -14.42 -10.55 17.11
CA SER A 219 -15.26 -11.74 17.01
C SER A 219 -16.33 -11.58 15.95
N ILE A 220 -16.95 -12.68 15.51
CA ILE A 220 -18.05 -12.64 14.52
C ILE A 220 -19.26 -11.83 15.04
N ASN A 221 -19.47 -11.79 16.35
CA ASN A 221 -20.62 -11.09 16.95
C ASN A 221 -20.37 -9.60 17.18
N GLU A 222 -19.12 -9.14 17.06
CA GLU A 222 -18.75 -7.74 17.33
C GLU A 222 -18.98 -6.85 16.12
N LYS A 223 -19.76 -5.80 16.32
CA LYS A 223 -20.20 -4.88 15.27
C LYS A 223 -19.37 -3.61 15.25
N ILE A 224 -19.60 -2.77 14.24
CA ILE A 224 -18.96 -1.45 14.17
C ILE A 224 -19.50 -0.59 15.31
N GLY A 225 -18.60 0.13 16.00
CA GLY A 225 -18.93 0.86 17.23
C GLY A 225 -18.60 0.13 18.54
N ASP A 226 -18.12 -1.12 18.48
CA ASP A 226 -17.61 -1.81 19.67
C ASP A 226 -16.24 -1.23 20.09
N TYR A 227 -16.24 -0.52 21.22
CA TYR A 227 -15.06 0.18 21.72
C TYR A 227 -14.07 -0.74 22.46
N GLY A 228 -12.83 -0.27 22.61
CA GLY A 228 -11.80 -0.93 23.42
C GLY A 228 -10.90 -1.92 22.67
N LYS A 229 -11.02 -1.98 21.34
CA LYS A 229 -10.27 -2.89 20.45
C LYS A 229 -8.90 -2.36 20.06
N ASP A 230 -7.85 -3.17 20.18
CA ASP A 230 -6.48 -2.70 19.93
C ASP A 230 -6.24 -2.26 18.49
N PHE A 231 -7.01 -2.81 17.53
CA PHE A 231 -7.05 -2.35 16.15
C PHE A 231 -8.35 -1.60 15.88
N VAL A 232 -8.24 -0.38 15.38
CA VAL A 232 -9.38 0.52 15.14
C VAL A 232 -9.40 0.96 13.68
N PHE A 233 -10.60 1.18 13.15
CA PHE A 233 -10.77 1.49 11.72
C PHE A 233 -11.42 2.86 11.51
N ARG A 234 -12.09 3.40 12.55
CA ARG A 234 -12.72 4.72 12.52
C ARG A 234 -12.01 5.71 13.43
N ASP A 235 -12.00 6.97 13.01
CA ASP A 235 -11.43 8.08 13.77
C ASP A 235 -12.07 8.22 15.18
N GLU A 236 -13.35 7.88 15.33
CA GLU A 236 -14.08 7.92 16.60
C GLU A 236 -13.70 6.81 17.59
N GLU A 237 -13.16 5.70 17.10
CA GLU A 237 -12.74 4.55 17.92
C GLU A 237 -11.30 4.74 18.45
N GLU A 238 -10.60 5.75 17.95
CA GLU A 238 -9.20 5.99 18.23
C GLU A 238 -8.93 6.35 19.68
N ARG A 239 -7.91 5.68 20.23
CA ARG A 239 -7.44 5.95 21.58
C ARG A 239 -5.95 5.72 21.67
N LYS A 240 -5.39 6.21 22.76
CA LYS A 240 -4.00 5.98 23.12
C LYS A 240 -3.70 4.47 23.19
N LYS A 241 -2.59 4.07 22.58
CA LYS A 241 -2.09 2.69 22.44
C LYS A 241 -2.91 1.77 21.52
N ALA A 242 -3.80 2.30 20.69
CA ALA A 242 -4.42 1.54 19.60
C ALA A 242 -3.61 1.64 18.30
N ILE A 243 -3.83 0.70 17.38
CA ILE A 243 -3.35 0.75 16.00
C ILE A 243 -4.54 1.10 15.12
N ARG A 244 -4.43 2.21 14.41
CA ARG A 244 -5.36 2.57 13.36
C ARG A 244 -5.02 1.81 12.09
N ILE A 245 -6.03 1.22 11.43
CA ILE A 245 -5.92 0.61 10.11
C ILE A 245 -6.74 1.44 9.11
N ARG A 246 -6.16 1.82 7.97
CA ARG A 246 -6.84 2.51 6.88
C ARG A 246 -6.70 1.72 5.58
N GLN A 247 -7.77 1.57 4.82
CA GLN A 247 -7.69 0.98 3.49
C GLN A 247 -6.93 1.89 2.52
N ILE A 248 -6.31 1.28 1.51
CA ILE A 248 -5.65 1.97 0.39
C ILE A 248 -6.40 1.70 -0.92
N THR A 249 -7.01 0.53 -1.03
CA THR A 249 -7.81 0.14 -2.19
C THR A 249 -9.21 0.74 -2.16
N ASP A 250 -9.85 0.67 -3.32
CA ASP A 250 -11.27 0.97 -3.50
C ASP A 250 -12.13 -0.15 -2.89
N ASP A 251 -13.35 -0.33 -3.37
CA ASP A 251 -14.32 -1.35 -2.98
C ASP A 251 -13.91 -2.82 -3.18
N ARG A 252 -12.67 -3.06 -3.61
CA ARG A 252 -12.13 -4.37 -4.02
C ARG A 252 -10.71 -4.59 -3.51
N MET A 253 -10.42 -5.83 -3.13
CA MET A 253 -9.08 -6.36 -2.98
C MET A 253 -8.44 -6.57 -4.36
N PHE A 254 -7.12 -6.42 -4.43
CA PHE A 254 -6.36 -6.89 -5.59
C PHE A 254 -6.45 -8.42 -5.63
N PHE A 255 -6.63 -9.03 -6.80
CA PHE A 255 -6.69 -10.49 -6.89
C PHE A 255 -5.64 -11.09 -7.81
N LEU A 256 -5.06 -12.20 -7.37
CA LEU A 256 -4.21 -13.05 -8.20
C LEU A 256 -4.99 -14.33 -8.55
N CYS A 257 -5.05 -14.70 -9.82
CA CYS A 257 -5.75 -15.90 -10.24
C CYS A 257 -4.91 -16.75 -11.19
N TYR A 258 -4.72 -18.03 -10.87
CA TYR A 258 -4.27 -19.03 -11.84
C TYR A 258 -5.47 -19.89 -12.24
N TYR A 259 -5.72 -20.04 -13.54
CA TYR A 259 -6.78 -20.88 -14.06
C TYR A 259 -6.19 -21.97 -14.97
N ASN A 260 -6.33 -23.23 -14.54
CA ASN A 260 -5.82 -24.40 -15.21
C ASN A 260 -6.76 -24.85 -16.34
N ASN A 261 -6.65 -24.19 -17.50
CA ASN A 261 -7.46 -24.53 -18.66
C ASN A 261 -6.72 -24.33 -19.99
N SER A 262 -6.10 -25.41 -20.49
CA SER A 262 -5.39 -25.42 -21.77
C SER A 262 -6.30 -25.18 -22.97
N ASN A 263 -7.55 -25.65 -22.92
CA ASN A 263 -8.46 -25.51 -24.06
C ASN A 263 -8.78 -24.04 -24.36
N ILE A 264 -9.00 -23.23 -23.31
CA ILE A 264 -9.29 -21.82 -23.47
C ILE A 264 -8.07 -21.08 -24.01
N VAL A 265 -6.89 -21.21 -23.40
CA VAL A 265 -5.69 -20.49 -23.85
C VAL A 265 -5.32 -20.84 -25.29
N ASN A 266 -5.45 -22.10 -25.69
CA ASN A 266 -5.18 -22.53 -27.06
C ASN A 266 -6.24 -22.00 -28.05
N SER A 267 -7.48 -21.79 -27.61
CA SER A 267 -8.47 -21.12 -28.45
C SER A 267 -8.14 -19.63 -28.60
N LEU A 268 -7.73 -18.97 -27.52
CA LEU A 268 -7.33 -17.56 -27.51
C LEU A 268 -6.04 -17.30 -28.33
N ALA A 269 -5.20 -18.32 -28.52
CA ALA A 269 -3.99 -18.28 -29.32
C ALA A 269 -4.24 -18.38 -30.84
N LYS A 270 -5.48 -18.65 -31.28
CA LYS A 270 -5.80 -18.71 -32.71
C LYS A 270 -5.59 -17.35 -33.36
N LYS A 271 -5.16 -17.40 -34.61
CA LYS A 271 -4.80 -16.22 -35.41
C LYS A 271 -5.83 -16.01 -36.50
N SER A 272 -6.28 -14.78 -36.64
CA SER A 272 -6.95 -14.30 -37.83
C SER A 272 -6.01 -13.39 -38.63
N LYS A 273 -6.21 -13.32 -39.94
CA LYS A 273 -5.56 -12.31 -40.79
C LYS A 273 -6.55 -11.20 -41.01
N ASP A 274 -6.24 -10.00 -40.53
CA ASP A 274 -7.04 -8.82 -40.85
C ASP A 274 -6.73 -8.33 -42.28
N ALA A 275 -7.61 -7.49 -42.84
CA ALA A 275 -7.50 -6.89 -44.16
C ALA A 275 -6.18 -6.11 -44.36
N ALA A 276 -5.54 -5.67 -43.27
CA ALA A 276 -4.26 -4.96 -43.24
C ALA A 276 -3.02 -5.87 -43.15
N SER A 277 -3.16 -7.21 -43.15
CA SER A 277 -2.06 -8.19 -43.01
C SER A 277 -1.35 -8.23 -41.65
N GLU A 278 -1.92 -7.61 -40.61
CA GLU A 278 -1.45 -7.78 -39.23
C GLU A 278 -1.94 -9.11 -38.63
N ILE A 279 -1.12 -9.72 -37.78
CA ILE A 279 -1.50 -10.92 -37.03
C ILE A 279 -2.40 -10.45 -35.88
N CYS A 280 -3.66 -10.87 -35.90
CA CYS A 280 -4.61 -10.63 -34.80
C CYS A 280 -4.90 -11.94 -34.09
N TYR A 281 -4.78 -11.94 -32.77
CA TYR A 281 -5.12 -13.09 -31.93
C TYR A 281 -6.57 -13.00 -31.44
N ASP A 282 -7.23 -14.15 -31.29
CA ASP A 282 -8.61 -14.21 -30.81
C ASP A 282 -8.79 -13.54 -29.42
N PHE A 283 -7.75 -13.55 -28.56
CA PHE A 283 -7.82 -12.91 -27.23
C PHE A 283 -8.07 -11.41 -27.26
N GLU A 284 -7.73 -10.72 -28.35
CA GLU A 284 -7.75 -9.26 -28.43
C GLU A 284 -9.16 -8.68 -28.29
N LEU A 285 -10.17 -9.45 -28.70
CA LEU A 285 -11.59 -9.11 -28.60
C LEU A 285 -12.41 -10.17 -27.85
N ASP A 286 -11.76 -11.15 -27.21
CA ASP A 286 -12.46 -12.21 -26.50
C ASP A 286 -13.15 -11.68 -25.22
N PRO A 287 -14.49 -11.85 -25.09
CA PRO A 287 -15.23 -11.34 -23.95
C PRO A 287 -14.83 -11.98 -22.61
N PHE A 288 -14.43 -13.25 -22.62
CA PHE A 288 -14.02 -13.94 -21.41
C PHE A 288 -12.65 -13.44 -20.95
N TRP A 289 -11.66 -13.36 -21.84
CA TRP A 289 -10.33 -12.88 -21.51
C TRP A 289 -10.37 -11.47 -20.93
N TYR A 290 -11.13 -10.57 -21.56
CA TYR A 290 -11.32 -9.22 -21.01
C TYR A 290 -11.85 -9.26 -19.58
N SER A 291 -12.94 -10.00 -19.37
CA SER A 291 -13.62 -10.07 -18.08
C SER A 291 -12.74 -10.75 -17.03
N PHE A 292 -11.95 -11.74 -17.41
CA PHE A 292 -11.00 -12.43 -16.53
C PHE A 292 -9.87 -11.52 -16.10
N VAL A 293 -9.29 -10.75 -17.04
CA VAL A 293 -8.22 -9.78 -16.76
C VAL A 293 -8.74 -8.66 -15.86
N HIS A 294 -9.91 -8.09 -16.11
CA HIS A 294 -10.44 -6.97 -15.32
C HIS A 294 -11.22 -7.40 -14.07
N GLY A 295 -11.50 -8.70 -13.93
CA GLY A 295 -12.31 -9.27 -12.85
C GLY A 295 -13.79 -8.87 -12.92
N ASP A 296 -14.35 -8.79 -14.12
CA ASP A 296 -15.78 -8.59 -14.35
C ASP A 296 -16.50 -9.94 -14.21
N LYS A 297 -17.63 -10.00 -13.49
CA LYS A 297 -18.35 -11.26 -13.23
C LYS A 297 -18.97 -11.94 -14.46
N GLY A 298 -18.98 -11.27 -15.61
CA GLY A 298 -19.80 -11.65 -16.75
C GLY A 298 -19.29 -11.08 -18.06
N ALA A 299 -20.11 -10.28 -18.75
CA ALA A 299 -19.70 -9.64 -20.00
C ALA A 299 -18.78 -8.43 -19.74
N PRO A 300 -17.91 -8.09 -20.70
CA PRO A 300 -17.06 -6.90 -20.64
C PRO A 300 -17.85 -5.63 -20.32
N THR A 301 -17.29 -4.85 -19.39
CA THR A 301 -17.77 -3.51 -19.03
C THR A 301 -17.43 -2.44 -20.08
N VAL A 302 -16.58 -2.77 -21.07
CA VAL A 302 -16.31 -1.97 -22.28
C VAL A 302 -17.29 -2.33 -23.40
N LYS A 303 -17.66 -1.34 -24.23
CA LYS A 303 -18.59 -1.52 -25.37
C LYS A 303 -18.00 -1.18 -26.74
N GLU A 304 -16.83 -0.55 -26.79
CA GLU A 304 -16.19 -0.16 -28.05
C GLU A 304 -14.96 -1.05 -28.29
N ASP A 305 -14.97 -1.73 -29.44
CA ASP A 305 -14.03 -2.81 -29.74
C ASP A 305 -12.58 -2.32 -29.82
N ARG A 306 -12.31 -1.14 -30.40
CA ARG A 306 -10.93 -0.62 -30.50
C ARG A 306 -10.37 -0.26 -29.14
N PHE A 307 -11.19 0.32 -28.26
CA PHE A 307 -10.82 0.64 -26.91
C PHE A 307 -10.54 -0.64 -26.12
N GLN A 308 -11.41 -1.66 -26.27
CA GLN A 308 -11.18 -2.98 -25.68
C GLN A 308 -9.84 -3.56 -26.11
N GLN A 309 -9.60 -3.62 -27.43
CA GLN A 309 -8.37 -4.15 -28.01
C GLN A 309 -7.14 -3.41 -27.48
N ASN A 310 -7.16 -2.08 -27.49
CA ASN A 310 -6.05 -1.26 -27.00
C ASN A 310 -5.74 -1.51 -25.50
N GLN A 311 -6.77 -1.67 -24.67
CA GLN A 311 -6.58 -1.98 -23.25
C GLN A 311 -6.01 -3.39 -23.06
N ILE A 312 -6.57 -4.38 -23.75
CA ILE A 312 -6.16 -5.77 -23.60
C ILE A 312 -4.76 -6.01 -24.10
N LEU A 313 -4.36 -5.42 -25.23
CA LEU A 313 -3.00 -5.50 -25.73
C LEU A 313 -1.99 -4.91 -24.74
N LYS A 314 -2.35 -3.85 -24.01
CA LYS A 314 -1.49 -3.25 -22.98
C LYS A 314 -1.38 -4.14 -21.73
N CYS A 315 -2.47 -4.79 -21.35
CA CYS A 315 -2.54 -5.57 -20.11
C CYS A 315 -2.13 -7.04 -20.29
N THR A 316 -1.96 -7.54 -21.52
CA THR A 316 -1.74 -8.96 -21.80
C THR A 316 -0.30 -9.27 -22.16
N TYR A 317 0.29 -10.23 -21.45
CA TYR A 317 1.63 -10.75 -21.73
C TYR A 317 1.56 -12.07 -22.48
N THR A 318 2.11 -12.08 -23.70
CA THR A 318 1.86 -13.12 -24.71
C THR A 318 3.06 -14.03 -25.01
N ARG A 319 4.16 -13.96 -24.23
CA ARG A 319 5.43 -14.65 -24.52
C ARG A 319 5.28 -16.11 -24.95
N TRP A 320 4.40 -16.86 -24.28
CA TRP A 320 4.19 -18.30 -24.51
C TRP A 320 2.84 -18.62 -25.14
N LEU A 321 2.10 -17.64 -25.67
CA LEU A 321 0.78 -17.84 -26.25
C LEU A 321 0.83 -18.85 -27.42
N ASP A 322 1.84 -18.71 -28.27
CA ASP A 322 2.01 -19.49 -29.50
C ASP A 322 2.58 -20.90 -29.31
N TYR A 323 2.84 -21.35 -28.08
CA TYR A 323 3.64 -22.56 -27.85
C TYR A 323 3.06 -23.77 -28.57
N LYS A 324 1.76 -24.02 -28.42
CA LYS A 324 1.07 -25.15 -29.09
C LYS A 324 1.21 -25.17 -30.61
N SER A 325 1.27 -23.99 -31.23
CA SER A 325 1.44 -23.88 -32.68
C SER A 325 2.86 -24.24 -33.14
N LYS A 326 3.84 -24.14 -32.23
CA LYS A 326 5.26 -24.43 -32.49
C LYS A 326 5.65 -25.83 -32.00
N ASP A 327 5.00 -26.32 -30.95
CA ASP A 327 5.18 -27.63 -30.34
C ASP A 327 3.82 -28.21 -29.94
N PRO A 328 3.29 -29.21 -30.67
CA PRO A 328 1.96 -29.77 -30.44
C PRO A 328 1.74 -30.40 -29.05
N ASP A 329 2.83 -30.78 -28.36
CA ASP A 329 2.78 -31.41 -27.04
C ASP A 329 2.78 -30.39 -25.90
N CYS A 330 2.92 -29.09 -26.22
CA CYS A 330 2.88 -28.00 -25.25
C CYS A 330 1.60 -27.17 -25.41
N ASP A 331 1.05 -26.71 -24.29
CA ASP A 331 -0.05 -25.74 -24.28
C ASP A 331 0.48 -24.31 -24.15
N GLY A 332 -0.27 -23.35 -24.69
CA GLY A 332 0.07 -21.93 -24.55
C GLY A 332 -0.10 -21.41 -23.12
N THR A 333 0.42 -20.22 -22.85
CA THR A 333 0.16 -19.49 -21.59
C THR A 333 -0.10 -18.02 -21.87
N LEU A 334 -1.06 -17.44 -21.15
CA LEU A 334 -1.42 -16.04 -21.23
C LEU A 334 -1.48 -15.45 -19.83
N PHE A 335 -0.87 -14.28 -19.64
CA PHE A 335 -0.97 -13.52 -18.39
C PHE A 335 -1.65 -12.18 -18.65
N GLY A 336 -2.44 -11.73 -17.68
CA GLY A 336 -3.08 -10.41 -17.68
C GLY A 336 -2.72 -9.66 -16.42
N ILE A 337 -2.30 -8.40 -16.56
CA ILE A 337 -1.93 -7.55 -15.44
C ILE A 337 -2.70 -6.24 -15.53
N THR A 338 -3.39 -5.89 -14.44
CA THR A 338 -4.03 -4.59 -14.28
C THR A 338 -3.65 -3.99 -12.94
N LYS A 339 -4.13 -2.78 -12.66
CA LYS A 339 -3.96 -2.15 -11.34
C LYS A 339 -4.67 -2.92 -10.19
N ASP A 340 -5.62 -3.80 -10.52
CA ASP A 340 -6.52 -4.50 -9.58
C ASP A 340 -6.40 -6.03 -9.66
N SER A 341 -5.59 -6.58 -10.58
CA SER A 341 -5.50 -8.02 -10.82
C SER A 341 -4.18 -8.48 -11.43
N PHE A 342 -3.85 -9.74 -11.17
CA PHE A 342 -2.86 -10.50 -11.92
C PHE A 342 -3.38 -11.91 -12.21
N VAL A 343 -3.63 -12.20 -13.48
CA VAL A 343 -4.22 -13.47 -13.89
C VAL A 343 -3.31 -14.26 -14.82
N CYS A 344 -3.38 -15.58 -14.72
CA CYS A 344 -2.67 -16.52 -15.58
C CYS A 344 -3.62 -17.62 -16.06
N LEU A 345 -3.62 -17.87 -17.36
CA LEU A 345 -4.35 -18.95 -18.01
C LEU A 345 -3.35 -19.88 -18.70
N GLY A 346 -3.33 -21.14 -18.30
CA GLY A 346 -2.42 -22.16 -18.84
C GLY A 346 -2.50 -23.45 -18.04
N ALA A 347 -1.87 -24.53 -18.50
CA ALA A 347 -2.03 -25.87 -17.91
C ALA A 347 -0.74 -26.54 -17.41
N TRP A 348 0.29 -25.75 -17.10
CA TRP A 348 1.57 -26.28 -16.63
C TRP A 348 1.69 -26.24 -15.11
N SER A 349 2.15 -27.33 -14.51
CA SER A 349 2.26 -27.48 -13.06
C SER A 349 3.22 -26.47 -12.41
N GLU A 350 4.24 -26.05 -13.16
CA GLU A 350 5.24 -25.08 -12.76
C GLU A 350 4.66 -23.67 -12.70
N LEU A 351 3.68 -23.35 -13.56
CA LEU A 351 3.00 -22.05 -13.53
C LEU A 351 2.23 -21.87 -12.24
N GLU A 352 1.52 -22.91 -11.80
CA GLU A 352 0.82 -22.90 -10.52
C GLU A 352 1.77 -22.51 -9.38
N LYS A 353 2.94 -23.17 -9.33
CA LYS A 353 3.98 -22.88 -8.33
C LYS A 353 4.51 -21.47 -8.43
N HIS A 354 4.80 -20.97 -9.64
CA HIS A 354 5.28 -19.60 -9.83
C HIS A 354 4.23 -18.56 -9.39
N MET A 355 2.95 -18.80 -9.70
CA MET A 355 1.85 -17.91 -9.34
C MET A 355 1.68 -17.79 -7.82
N VAL A 356 1.80 -18.89 -7.08
CA VAL A 356 1.65 -18.88 -5.60
C VAL A 356 2.93 -18.54 -4.83
N THR A 357 4.08 -18.43 -5.50
CA THR A 357 5.36 -18.11 -4.87
C THR A 357 5.95 -16.83 -5.47
N MET A 358 6.75 -16.94 -6.53
CA MET A 358 7.52 -15.84 -7.12
C MET A 358 6.62 -14.67 -7.57
N TYR A 359 5.55 -14.93 -8.31
CA TYR A 359 4.69 -13.87 -8.81
C TYR A 359 3.75 -13.31 -7.75
N TYR A 360 3.39 -14.12 -6.74
CA TYR A 360 2.75 -13.64 -5.52
C TYR A 360 3.63 -12.59 -4.82
N GLN A 361 4.93 -12.87 -4.64
CA GLN A 361 5.87 -11.92 -4.01
C GLN A 361 6.04 -10.63 -4.84
N MET A 362 6.07 -10.73 -6.17
CA MET A 362 6.08 -9.55 -7.05
C MET A 362 4.82 -8.68 -6.86
N ALA A 363 3.64 -9.30 -6.80
CA ALA A 363 2.39 -8.60 -6.58
C ALA A 363 2.38 -7.91 -5.20
N VAL A 364 2.79 -8.60 -4.13
CA VAL A 364 2.92 -8.01 -2.78
C VAL A 364 3.85 -6.80 -2.80
N LEU A 365 5.03 -6.94 -3.42
CA LEU A 365 6.01 -5.85 -3.49
C LEU A 365 5.47 -4.61 -4.22
N CYS A 366 4.81 -4.79 -5.37
CA CYS A 366 4.21 -3.68 -6.13
C CYS A 366 3.03 -3.03 -5.39
N LEU A 367 2.20 -3.82 -4.70
CA LEU A 367 1.13 -3.30 -3.84
C LEU A 367 1.70 -2.47 -2.68
N ILE A 368 2.78 -2.93 -2.06
CA ILE A 368 3.49 -2.20 -0.99
C ILE A 368 4.16 -0.94 -1.52
N GLN A 369 4.72 -0.97 -2.74
CA GLN A 369 5.26 0.22 -3.40
C GLN A 369 4.16 1.29 -3.55
N ARG A 370 3.03 0.92 -4.13
CA ARG A 370 1.88 1.82 -4.31
C ARG A 370 1.34 2.34 -2.97
N ALA A 371 1.20 1.45 -2.00
CA ALA A 371 0.74 1.77 -0.66
C ALA A 371 1.65 2.79 0.04
N SER A 372 2.96 2.61 -0.08
CA SER A 372 3.97 3.49 0.51
C SER A 372 3.95 4.87 -0.14
N VAL A 373 3.82 4.94 -1.46
CA VAL A 373 3.71 6.24 -2.17
C VAL A 373 2.49 7.02 -1.69
N LEU A 374 1.31 6.39 -1.68
CA LEU A 374 0.08 7.03 -1.19
C LEU A 374 0.21 7.43 0.29
N ARG A 375 0.92 6.63 1.09
CA ARG A 375 1.20 6.94 2.49
C ARG A 375 2.05 8.20 2.62
N PHE A 376 3.16 8.32 1.89
CA PHE A 376 4.01 9.51 1.94
C PHE A 376 3.29 10.76 1.45
N SER A 377 2.53 10.69 0.33
CA SER A 377 1.72 11.82 -0.14
C SER A 377 0.70 12.29 0.89
N TYR A 378 0.07 11.36 1.63
CA TYR A 378 -0.80 11.72 2.75
C TYR A 378 -0.03 12.46 3.86
N GLU A 379 1.15 11.97 4.26
CA GLU A 379 1.97 12.62 5.29
C GLU A 379 2.42 14.03 4.89
N ILE A 380 2.84 14.22 3.64
CA ILE A 380 3.22 15.54 3.09
C ILE A 380 2.03 16.49 3.15
N THR A 381 0.83 16.02 2.81
CA THR A 381 -0.41 16.81 2.89
C THR A 381 -0.70 17.23 4.33
N GLN A 382 -0.59 16.32 5.30
CA GLN A 382 -0.81 16.62 6.73
C GLN A 382 0.21 17.61 7.28
N ILE A 383 1.48 17.47 6.92
CA ILE A 383 2.55 18.40 7.31
C ILE A 383 2.27 19.77 6.71
N THR A 384 1.97 19.84 5.41
CA THR A 384 1.69 21.09 4.70
C THR A 384 0.51 21.84 5.32
N HIS A 385 -0.59 21.16 5.63
CA HIS A 385 -1.73 21.74 6.34
C HIS A 385 -1.33 22.28 7.73
N SER A 386 -0.45 21.56 8.45
CA SER A 386 0.04 21.97 9.77
C SER A 386 0.98 23.19 9.71
N ILE A 387 1.79 23.33 8.65
CA ILE A 387 2.65 24.49 8.40
C ILE A 387 1.79 25.76 8.27
N PHE A 388 0.73 25.71 7.46
CA PHE A 388 -0.14 26.88 7.24
C PHE A 388 -0.93 27.31 8.48
N ASN A 389 -1.18 26.38 9.42
CA ASN A 389 -1.85 26.65 10.69
C ASN A 389 -0.92 27.21 11.80
N LYS A 390 0.34 27.54 11.47
CA LYS A 390 1.29 28.42 12.23
C LYS A 390 1.64 28.03 13.67
N LYS A 391 1.43 26.80 14.13
CA LYS A 391 1.59 26.45 15.56
C LYS A 391 2.63 25.40 15.95
N VAL A 392 3.44 24.85 15.03
CA VAL A 392 4.37 23.75 15.38
C VAL A 392 5.70 23.84 14.62
N ASP A 393 6.81 23.57 15.31
CA ASP A 393 8.11 23.28 14.70
C ASP A 393 8.05 21.86 14.11
N LEU A 394 7.97 21.76 12.79
CA LEU A 394 7.78 20.50 12.04
C LEU A 394 9.09 19.98 11.43
N SER A 395 10.23 20.62 11.73
CA SER A 395 11.56 20.25 11.22
C SER A 395 11.88 18.77 11.42
N LYS A 396 11.59 18.25 12.62
CA LYS A 396 11.79 16.84 12.95
C LYS A 396 10.92 15.92 12.07
N GLN A 397 9.66 16.27 11.82
CA GLN A 397 8.75 15.43 11.04
C GLN A 397 9.12 15.40 9.57
N ILE A 398 9.48 16.55 9.00
CA ILE A 398 9.94 16.63 7.61
C ILE A 398 11.20 15.80 7.43
N LYS A 399 12.17 15.91 8.36
CA LYS A 399 13.38 15.09 8.35
C LYS A 399 13.08 13.60 8.43
N GLU A 400 12.19 13.17 9.34
CA GLU A 400 11.80 11.76 9.45
C GLU A 400 11.15 11.25 8.16
N ILE A 401 10.22 12.00 7.56
CA ILE A 401 9.60 11.60 6.28
C ILE A 401 10.65 11.47 5.17
N TYR A 402 11.59 12.42 5.08
CA TYR A 402 12.68 12.36 4.11
C TYR A 402 13.57 11.13 4.31
N GLU A 403 13.94 10.81 5.56
CA GLU A 403 14.72 9.60 5.89
C GLU A 403 13.98 8.32 5.51
N ASN A 404 12.68 8.22 5.81
CA ASN A 404 11.87 7.04 5.45
C ASN A 404 11.65 6.91 3.95
N TYR A 405 11.55 8.01 3.23
CA TYR A 405 11.50 8.00 1.78
C TYR A 405 12.79 7.44 1.16
N ILE A 406 13.96 7.81 1.69
CA ILE A 406 15.24 7.22 1.27
C ILE A 406 15.27 5.71 1.57
N ILE A 407 14.75 5.29 2.73
CA ILE A 407 14.64 3.87 3.08
C ILE A 407 13.74 3.16 2.06
N PHE A 408 12.57 3.73 1.74
CA PHE A 408 11.66 3.21 0.73
C PHE A 408 12.34 3.04 -0.64
N LEU A 409 13.06 4.06 -1.12
CA LEU A 409 13.77 3.98 -2.41
C LEU A 409 14.82 2.87 -2.44
N ASN A 410 15.51 2.63 -1.33
CA ASN A 410 16.62 1.66 -1.27
C ASN A 410 16.17 0.25 -0.90
N ARG A 411 15.02 0.09 -0.24
CA ARG A 411 14.57 -1.20 0.31
C ARG A 411 13.26 -1.73 -0.25
N ILE A 412 12.43 -0.90 -0.89
CA ILE A 412 11.12 -1.32 -1.43
C ILE A 412 11.05 -1.06 -2.93
N TYR A 413 11.47 0.11 -3.40
CA TYR A 413 11.34 0.48 -4.82
C TYR A 413 12.53 -0.01 -5.66
N PHE A 414 12.38 -1.21 -6.22
CA PHE A 414 13.38 -1.80 -7.11
C PHE A 414 12.96 -1.63 -8.58
N ARG A 415 13.92 -1.33 -9.46
CA ARG A 415 13.70 -1.31 -10.93
C ARG A 415 13.63 -2.70 -11.53
N GLU A 416 14.35 -3.65 -10.94
CA GLU A 416 14.41 -5.04 -11.37
C GLU A 416 14.60 -5.92 -10.15
N VAL A 417 13.93 -7.08 -10.13
CA VAL A 417 13.90 -7.97 -8.95
C VAL A 417 14.54 -9.34 -9.16
N THR A 418 14.76 -9.73 -10.41
CA THR A 418 15.27 -11.06 -10.80
C THR A 418 16.05 -10.95 -12.11
N SER A 419 16.97 -11.88 -12.35
CA SER A 419 17.67 -12.01 -13.64
C SER A 419 16.89 -12.83 -14.68
N GLN A 420 15.76 -13.42 -14.29
CA GLN A 420 14.92 -14.22 -15.18
C GLN A 420 14.14 -13.32 -16.13
N ILE A 421 14.35 -13.48 -17.43
CA ILE A 421 13.78 -12.61 -18.48
C ILE A 421 12.26 -12.43 -18.33
N GLN A 422 11.51 -13.52 -18.17
CA GLN A 422 10.06 -13.45 -17.96
C GLN A 422 9.68 -12.73 -16.67
N GLY A 423 10.48 -12.90 -15.61
CA GLY A 423 10.26 -12.19 -14.35
C GLY A 423 10.51 -10.68 -14.45
N ILE A 424 11.54 -10.28 -15.21
CA ILE A 424 11.81 -8.87 -15.51
C ILE A 424 10.61 -8.26 -16.23
N GLU A 425 10.13 -8.90 -17.29
CA GLU A 425 9.03 -8.39 -18.11
C GLU A 425 7.71 -8.31 -17.35
N LEU A 426 7.35 -9.36 -16.59
CA LEU A 426 6.15 -9.35 -15.76
C LEU A 426 6.24 -8.25 -14.68
N TYR A 427 7.39 -8.09 -14.04
CA TYR A 427 7.59 -7.06 -13.03
C TYR A 427 7.49 -5.64 -13.62
N THR A 428 8.06 -5.40 -14.81
CA THR A 428 7.87 -4.13 -15.54
C THR A 428 6.40 -3.87 -15.80
N MET A 429 5.65 -4.87 -16.29
CA MET A 429 4.22 -4.74 -16.52
C MET A 429 3.43 -4.46 -15.23
N PHE A 430 3.81 -5.07 -14.09
CA PHE A 430 3.23 -4.72 -12.78
C PHE A 430 3.45 -3.25 -12.42
N GLN A 431 4.68 -2.75 -12.59
CA GLN A 431 5.01 -1.35 -12.29
C GLN A 431 4.24 -0.38 -13.19
N GLU A 432 4.15 -0.69 -14.50
CA GLU A 432 3.40 0.10 -15.47
C GLU A 432 1.89 0.09 -15.19
N ALA A 433 1.32 -1.08 -14.86
CA ALA A 433 -0.10 -1.21 -14.54
C ALA A 433 -0.51 -0.38 -13.33
N MET A 434 0.40 -0.21 -12.37
CA MET A 434 0.20 0.62 -11.17
C MET A 434 0.77 2.05 -11.31
N ASN A 435 1.31 2.42 -12.48
CA ASN A 435 1.91 3.73 -12.76
C ASN A 435 3.06 4.13 -11.80
N LEU A 436 3.77 3.14 -11.22
CA LEU A 436 4.66 3.37 -10.08
C LEU A 436 5.84 4.30 -10.39
N GLU A 437 6.44 4.21 -11.58
CA GLU A 437 7.56 5.07 -11.94
C GLU A 437 7.18 6.56 -11.89
N LYS A 438 6.00 6.90 -12.43
CA LYS A 438 5.50 8.27 -12.41
C LYS A 438 5.14 8.70 -10.99
N GLU A 439 4.40 7.89 -10.24
CA GLU A 439 3.97 8.22 -8.88
C GLU A 439 5.17 8.43 -7.94
N VAL A 440 6.21 7.60 -8.04
CA VAL A 440 7.44 7.76 -7.25
C VAL A 440 8.19 9.04 -7.65
N LYS A 441 8.24 9.36 -8.95
CA LYS A 441 8.88 10.60 -9.42
C LYS A 441 8.13 11.85 -8.96
N ASP A 442 6.80 11.83 -9.01
CA ASP A 442 5.98 12.95 -8.54
C ASP A 442 6.17 13.14 -7.03
N LEU A 443 6.20 12.05 -6.26
CA LEU A 443 6.51 12.05 -4.83
C LEU A 443 7.91 12.61 -4.51
N ASP A 444 8.93 12.24 -5.31
CA ASP A 444 10.30 12.76 -5.15
C ASP A 444 10.34 14.29 -5.17
N ASN A 445 9.64 14.89 -6.15
CA ASN A 445 9.53 16.34 -6.28
C ASN A 445 8.83 16.95 -5.06
N GLU A 446 7.69 16.40 -4.62
CA GLU A 446 6.94 16.89 -3.45
C GLU A 446 7.80 16.88 -2.17
N ILE A 447 8.54 15.78 -1.96
CA ILE A 447 9.42 15.62 -0.79
C ILE A 447 10.60 16.60 -0.85
N GLN A 448 11.20 16.78 -2.03
CA GLN A 448 12.29 17.72 -2.21
C GLN A 448 11.84 19.16 -1.95
N GLU A 449 10.70 19.58 -2.48
CA GLU A 449 10.14 20.92 -2.23
C GLU A 449 9.88 21.17 -0.74
N LEU A 450 9.32 20.18 -0.03
CA LEU A 450 9.08 20.26 1.40
C LEU A 450 10.39 20.39 2.21
N PHE A 451 11.42 19.64 1.82
CA PHE A 451 12.74 19.67 2.46
C PHE A 451 13.48 20.99 2.19
N GLU A 452 13.43 21.50 0.96
CA GLU A 452 13.98 22.81 0.60
C GLU A 452 13.30 23.94 1.38
N TYR A 453 11.97 23.89 1.52
CA TYR A 453 11.22 24.82 2.35
C TYR A 453 11.70 24.80 3.82
N GLN A 454 11.94 23.61 4.40
CA GLN A 454 12.49 23.50 5.75
C GLN A 454 13.87 24.15 5.86
N ASN A 455 14.78 23.84 4.92
CA ASN A 455 16.12 24.39 4.91
C ASN A 455 16.11 25.92 4.83
N MET A 456 15.22 26.50 4.00
CA MET A 456 15.02 27.95 3.94
C MET A 456 14.55 28.54 5.29
N GLN A 457 13.69 27.85 6.03
CA GLN A 457 13.23 28.32 7.35
C GLN A 457 14.35 28.25 8.39
N GLU A 458 15.15 27.18 8.40
CA GLU A 458 16.30 27.04 9.29
C GLU A 458 17.36 28.12 9.02
N GLN A 459 17.68 28.38 7.75
CA GLN A 459 18.56 29.49 7.36
C GLN A 459 18.01 30.85 7.78
N ARG A 460 16.70 31.11 7.63
CA ARG A 460 16.07 32.34 8.14
C ARG A 460 16.19 32.46 9.66
N ARG A 461 16.06 31.35 10.40
CA ARG A 461 16.22 31.33 11.86
C ARG A 461 17.67 31.61 12.26
N LEU A 462 18.63 30.97 11.61
CA LEU A 462 20.06 31.23 11.81
C LEU A 462 20.42 32.68 11.48
N ASN A 463 19.94 33.22 10.36
CA ASN A 463 20.16 34.62 9.99
C ASN A 463 19.54 35.59 11.01
N LYS A 464 18.36 35.29 11.58
CA LYS A 464 17.78 36.08 12.66
C LYS A 464 18.64 36.03 13.94
N ILE A 465 19.09 34.85 14.34
CA ILE A 465 19.98 34.66 15.51
C ILE A 465 21.31 35.40 15.28
N ALA A 466 21.95 35.19 14.12
CA ALA A 466 23.18 35.88 13.75
C ALA A 466 22.99 37.40 13.73
N SER A 467 21.89 37.91 13.17
CA SER A 467 21.60 39.36 13.15
C SER A 467 21.37 39.94 14.55
N LEU A 468 20.90 39.14 15.51
CA LEU A 468 20.74 39.54 16.90
C LEU A 468 22.07 39.50 17.66
N PHE A 469 22.82 38.40 17.54
CA PHE A 469 24.01 38.13 18.35
C PHE A 469 25.31 38.70 17.78
N LEU A 470 25.47 38.86 16.46
CA LEU A 470 26.68 39.45 15.88
C LEU A 470 26.93 40.89 16.37
N PRO A 471 25.94 41.81 16.39
CA PRO A 471 26.13 43.15 16.95
C PRO A 471 26.43 43.12 18.45
N ILE A 472 25.75 42.25 19.21
CA ILE A 472 25.97 42.10 20.65
C ILE A 472 27.41 41.63 20.92
N THR A 473 27.87 40.62 20.18
CA THR A 473 29.21 40.03 20.32
C THR A 473 30.30 41.06 20.01
N LEU A 474 30.12 41.87 18.96
CA LEU A 474 31.01 42.99 18.62
C LEU A 474 31.09 44.03 19.75
N ILE A 475 29.95 44.39 20.35
CA ILE A 475 29.89 45.34 21.48
C ILE A 475 30.62 44.77 22.71
N THR A 476 30.35 43.52 23.10
CA THR A 476 31.02 42.88 24.22
C THR A 476 32.50 42.65 23.97
N SER A 477 32.91 42.32 22.74
CA SER A 477 34.32 42.17 22.38
C SER A 477 35.05 43.50 22.51
N PHE A 478 34.46 44.61 22.05
CA PHE A 478 35.07 45.93 22.13
C PHE A 478 35.15 46.45 23.58
N LEU A 479 34.11 46.24 24.40
CA LEU A 479 34.11 46.62 25.82
C LEU A 479 35.02 45.74 26.69
N GLY A 480 35.28 44.50 26.25
CA GLY A 480 36.21 43.58 26.90
C GLY A 480 37.66 43.73 26.46
N MET A 481 37.93 44.51 25.40
CA MET A 481 39.29 44.94 25.09
C MET A 481 39.70 45.97 26.16
N ASN A 482 40.86 45.78 26.80
CA ASN A 482 41.51 46.79 27.63
C ASN A 482 42.04 47.96 26.75
N THR A 483 41.20 48.53 25.88
CA THR A 483 41.50 49.75 25.11
C THR A 483 41.64 50.98 26.01
N PHE A 484 41.40 50.83 27.31
CA PHE A 484 41.57 51.83 28.36
C PHE A 484 42.94 51.75 29.07
N ASP A 485 43.92 51.04 28.49
CA ASP A 485 45.28 51.05 29.03
C ASP A 485 46.00 52.38 28.73
N ASP A 486 46.78 52.85 29.70
CA ASP A 486 46.99 54.26 30.08
C ASP A 486 47.75 55.18 29.09
N GLY A 487 48.04 54.76 27.85
CA GLY A 487 49.03 55.41 26.98
C GLY A 487 48.55 56.22 25.78
N LEU A 488 47.29 56.10 25.34
CA LEU A 488 46.85 56.58 24.01
C LEU A 488 45.98 57.86 24.00
N ILE A 489 45.39 58.27 25.14
CA ILE A 489 44.45 59.39 25.22
C ILE A 489 44.82 60.32 26.40
N PRO A 490 45.03 61.64 26.17
CA PRO A 490 45.30 62.61 27.24
C PRO A 490 44.18 62.65 28.30
N GLU A 491 44.54 62.68 29.59
CA GLU A 491 43.65 62.73 30.76
C GLU A 491 42.34 63.56 30.58
N PRO A 492 42.37 64.84 30.13
CA PRO A 492 41.15 65.64 30.02
C PRO A 492 40.19 65.21 28.89
N LEU A 493 40.65 64.40 27.94
CA LEU A 493 39.88 63.92 26.79
C LEU A 493 39.32 62.50 26.98
N ARG A 494 39.73 61.79 28.03
CA ARG A 494 39.30 60.39 28.31
C ARG A 494 37.79 60.28 28.50
N ILE A 495 37.21 61.08 29.39
CA ILE A 495 35.77 61.04 29.70
C ILE A 495 34.92 61.42 28.46
N PRO A 496 35.20 62.52 27.73
CA PRO A 496 34.47 62.87 26.51
C PRO A 496 34.53 61.80 25.41
N VAL A 497 35.71 61.22 25.18
CA VAL A 497 35.89 60.17 24.15
C VAL A 497 35.12 58.91 24.54
N ASN A 498 35.14 58.52 25.81
CA ASN A 498 34.36 57.37 26.29
C ASN A 498 32.86 57.56 26.10
N ILE A 499 32.34 58.76 26.43
CA ILE A 499 30.92 59.08 26.22
C ILE A 499 30.59 59.09 24.73
N ALA A 500 31.44 59.66 23.87
CA ALA A 500 31.23 59.70 22.43
C ALA A 500 31.21 58.29 21.81
N VAL A 501 32.12 57.41 22.23
CA VAL A 501 32.18 56.02 21.77
C VAL A 501 30.95 55.23 22.24
N ILE A 502 30.54 55.38 23.50
CA ILE A 502 29.31 54.75 24.03
C ILE A 502 28.07 55.24 23.27
N LEU A 503 27.94 56.54 23.03
CA LEU A 503 26.82 57.12 22.29
C LEU A 503 26.81 56.67 20.82
N MET A 504 27.98 56.58 20.17
CA MET A 504 28.11 56.05 18.82
C MET A 504 27.71 54.57 18.76
N MET A 505 28.07 53.77 19.77
CA MET A 505 27.66 52.36 19.86
C MET A 505 26.15 52.22 20.10
N ILE A 506 25.56 53.02 20.99
CA ILE A 506 24.11 53.06 21.21
C ILE A 506 23.38 53.46 19.92
N TYR A 507 23.93 54.41 19.15
CA TYR A 507 23.36 54.83 17.88
C TYR A 507 23.47 53.75 16.80
N VAL A 508 24.61 53.08 16.66
CA VAL A 508 24.78 51.95 15.73
C VAL A 508 23.86 50.80 16.11
N PHE A 509 23.76 50.47 17.40
CA PHE A 509 22.82 49.47 17.91
C PHE A 509 21.37 49.86 17.59
N TYR A 510 20.97 51.09 17.89
CA TYR A 510 19.64 51.59 17.57
C TYR A 510 19.34 51.51 16.07
N MET A 511 20.27 51.92 15.20
CA MET A 511 20.09 51.88 13.75
C MET A 511 19.96 50.45 13.20
N PHE A 512 20.73 49.50 13.72
CA PHE A 512 20.61 48.07 13.34
C PHE A 512 19.28 47.45 13.79
N PHE A 513 18.77 47.83 14.97
CA PHE A 513 17.53 47.26 15.52
C PHE A 513 16.26 48.05 15.17
N LYS A 514 16.37 49.26 14.61
CA LYS A 514 15.25 50.15 14.27
C LYS A 514 14.19 49.47 13.39
N ASP A 515 14.61 48.64 12.44
CA ASP A 515 13.70 47.91 11.55
C ASP A 515 13.19 46.60 12.14
N SER A 516 13.92 46.01 13.09
CA SER A 516 13.49 44.82 13.85
C SER A 516 12.36 45.15 14.84
N PHE A 517 12.40 46.34 15.47
CA PHE A 517 11.35 46.82 16.38
C PHE A 517 10.08 47.29 15.66
N LYS A 518 10.16 47.71 14.39
CA LYS A 518 8.98 48.12 13.59
C LYS A 518 8.09 46.97 13.15
N ARG A 519 8.59 45.73 13.08
CA ARG A 519 7.84 44.55 12.59
C ARG A 519 6.95 43.86 13.63
N LYS A 520 6.77 44.46 14.82
CA LYS A 520 5.97 43.91 15.93
C LYS A 520 4.58 44.53 16.10
N LYS A 521 4.02 45.18 15.07
CA LYS A 521 2.61 45.61 15.03
C LYS A 521 1.84 44.84 13.98
#